data_AF-A0A9W7ML78-F1
#
_entry.id   AF-A0A9W7ML78-F1
#
_cell.length_a   1.000
_cell.length_b   1.000
_cell.length_c   1.000
_cell.angle_alpha   90.00
_cell.angle_beta   90.00
_cell.angle_gamma   90.00
#
_symmetry.space_group_name_H-M   'P 1'
#
loop_
_entity.id
_entity.type
_entity.pdbx_description
1 polymer ?
#
loop_
_entity_poly.entity_id
_entity_poly.type
_entity_poly.pdbx_seq_one_letter_code
_entity_poly.pdbx_strand_id
1 'polypeptide(L)'
;MDADFDIPAAGDMMNGDMDLPDEAPIMKVGEEKEIGKQGLKKKLVKEGEGWENPESGDEVEVHYTGTLLDGTKFDSSRDIGTPFNFTLDRGHVIKGWDEGIKTMKKGENAVFTIPPELAYGEAGSPPTIPPNASLQFDVELLSWSSVKDICKDGGLFKKILTEGENWENPKDPDEVLVNYEAKLEDGTVVAKADGKEFTVKDGYFCPALAKAVKTMKKGEKVLLTVKPQYGFGEKGKPAAGAEGAVPPNATLQISLELISWKTVTEVTDDKKVIKKILKEGEGHERPNEGSIVEVKLIGKLQDGTHFLKKGQAEGEELFKFKTDEEQVIDGLDKAVMTMKKGEVAQLTIAPEYAFGSSESKQELAVVPPNSTVYYEVEMVSFIRDKESWNLNTAEKIEAAGKKKEEGNVLFKAGKYVRASKRYEKAVKYINYDTSFSVEEKKQSKALKVACNLNNAACKLKLKDYKEAEKLCTKVLELESSNVKALYRRAQAYIHLADLDLAEFDIKKALELDPDNREIKMEYKVLKEKMKEYNKKEAKFYGNMFAKMNKVDPANKSGGKEAAPMGIDSKA
;
A
#
# COMPACT_ATOMS: atom_id res chain seq x y z
N MET A 1 -20.61 -57.18 -3.09
CA MET A 1 -20.67 -56.47 -1.80
C MET A 1 -21.08 -55.07 -2.13
N ASP A 2 -22.40 -54.92 -2.19
CA ASP A 2 -23.10 -53.65 -2.27
C ASP A 2 -22.74 -52.80 -1.05
N ALA A 3 -22.46 -51.53 -1.28
CA ALA A 3 -22.62 -50.48 -0.29
C ALA A 3 -22.76 -49.16 -1.04
N ASP A 4 -24.02 -48.76 -1.17
CA ASP A 4 -24.51 -47.49 -1.68
C ASP A 4 -23.80 -46.31 -1.02
N PHE A 5 -23.36 -45.36 -1.86
CA PHE A 5 -22.91 -44.04 -1.44
C PHE A 5 -24.13 -43.13 -1.41
N ASP A 6 -24.78 -43.06 -0.25
CA ASP A 6 -25.97 -42.24 0.00
C ASP A 6 -25.56 -40.76 0.14
N ILE A 7 -26.16 -39.88 -0.66
CA ILE A 7 -25.95 -38.43 -0.65
C ILE A 7 -26.98 -37.83 0.33
N PRO A 8 -26.58 -37.18 1.44
CA PRO A 8 -27.55 -36.51 2.30
C PRO A 8 -28.11 -35.27 1.62
N ALA A 9 -29.43 -35.13 1.68
CA ALA A 9 -30.19 -34.00 1.18
C ALA A 9 -29.78 -32.67 1.84
N ALA A 10 -29.89 -31.59 1.07
CA ALA A 10 -29.73 -30.21 1.52
C ALA A 10 -30.71 -29.92 2.68
N GLY A 11 -30.18 -29.85 3.90
CA GLY A 11 -31.00 -29.63 5.09
C GLY A 11 -30.25 -29.27 6.38
N ASP A 12 -28.97 -29.61 6.54
CA ASP A 12 -28.27 -29.43 7.83
C ASP A 12 -26.81 -28.95 7.70
N MET A 13 -26.61 -27.77 7.07
CA MET A 13 -25.32 -27.05 7.17
C MET A 13 -25.54 -25.54 7.37
N MET A 14 -26.42 -25.19 8.31
CA MET A 14 -26.54 -23.83 8.87
C MET A 14 -26.52 -23.94 10.38
N ASN A 15 -25.36 -24.31 10.94
CA ASN A 15 -24.97 -24.08 12.33
C ASN A 15 -23.44 -24.02 12.35
N GLY A 16 -22.89 -23.05 11.61
CA GLY A 16 -21.54 -22.57 11.84
C GLY A 16 -21.69 -21.36 12.75
N ASP A 17 -21.55 -21.58 14.06
CA ASP A 17 -21.41 -20.52 15.05
C ASP A 17 -20.23 -19.63 14.61
N MET A 18 -20.57 -18.48 14.02
CA MET A 18 -19.71 -17.32 14.08
C MET A 18 -19.62 -16.96 15.55
N ASP A 19 -18.46 -17.18 16.17
CA ASP A 19 -18.09 -16.61 17.46
C ASP A 19 -18.22 -15.08 17.39
N LEU A 20 -19.43 -14.59 17.64
CA LEU A 20 -19.69 -13.22 18.05
C LEU A 20 -19.08 -13.05 19.43
N PRO A 21 -18.34 -11.97 19.70
CA PRO A 21 -17.76 -11.74 21.01
C PRO A 21 -18.87 -11.71 22.06
N ASP A 22 -18.73 -12.49 23.13
CA ASP A 22 -19.66 -12.61 24.27
C ASP A 22 -20.40 -11.30 24.56
N GLU A 23 -21.65 -11.20 24.11
CA GLU A 23 -22.54 -10.10 24.49
C GLU A 23 -22.83 -10.25 26.00
N ALA A 24 -22.34 -9.28 26.78
CA ALA A 24 -22.69 -9.18 28.19
C ALA A 24 -24.24 -9.22 28.35
N PRO A 25 -24.79 -9.98 29.31
CA PRO A 25 -26.21 -10.21 29.41
C PRO A 25 -26.98 -8.89 29.60
N ILE A 26 -27.79 -8.54 28.59
CA ILE A 26 -28.65 -7.35 28.52
C ILE A 26 -29.50 -7.27 29.80
N MET A 27 -29.38 -6.18 30.56
CA MET A 27 -30.19 -5.96 31.78
C MET A 27 -31.66 -5.74 31.42
N LYS A 28 -32.57 -6.38 32.17
CA LYS A 28 -34.01 -6.17 32.04
C LYS A 28 -34.49 -5.03 32.95
N VAL A 29 -35.56 -4.34 32.55
CA VAL A 29 -36.19 -3.32 33.40
C VAL A 29 -36.56 -3.92 34.77
N GLY A 30 -36.15 -3.23 35.84
CA GLY A 30 -36.33 -3.64 37.23
C GLY A 30 -35.19 -4.49 37.81
N GLU A 31 -34.29 -5.00 36.97
CA GLU A 31 -33.11 -5.78 37.40
C GLU A 31 -32.07 -4.86 38.03
N GLU A 32 -31.45 -5.31 39.12
CA GLU A 32 -30.32 -4.65 39.78
C GLU A 32 -29.07 -5.51 39.61
N LYS A 33 -27.96 -4.91 39.16
CA LYS A 33 -26.65 -5.55 39.02
C LYS A 33 -25.57 -4.69 39.66
N GLU A 34 -24.54 -5.34 40.18
CA GLU A 34 -23.32 -4.65 40.58
C GLU A 34 -22.46 -4.34 39.34
N ILE A 35 -21.94 -3.12 39.27
CA ILE A 35 -21.02 -2.62 38.25
C ILE A 35 -19.65 -2.44 38.89
N GLY A 36 -18.62 -2.94 38.21
CA GLY A 36 -17.24 -2.86 38.72
C GLY A 36 -16.98 -3.85 39.86
N LYS A 37 -16.04 -3.49 40.75
CA LYS A 37 -15.59 -4.35 41.87
C LYS A 37 -15.75 -3.67 43.25
N GLN A 38 -16.36 -2.50 43.27
CA GLN A 38 -16.36 -1.59 44.42
C GLN A 38 -17.78 -1.34 44.96
N GLY A 39 -18.75 -2.24 44.71
CA GLY A 39 -20.07 -2.16 45.32
C GLY A 39 -21.05 -1.19 44.66
N LEU A 40 -20.71 -0.58 43.52
CA LEU A 40 -21.65 0.24 42.75
C LEU A 40 -22.77 -0.63 42.20
N LYS A 41 -24.03 -0.32 42.51
CA LYS A 41 -25.18 -1.04 41.95
C LYS A 41 -25.93 -0.17 40.96
N LYS A 42 -26.36 -0.76 39.86
CA LYS A 42 -27.25 -0.16 38.88
C LYS A 42 -28.54 -0.94 38.82
N LYS A 43 -29.65 -0.24 38.91
CA LYS A 43 -30.99 -0.77 38.65
C LYS A 43 -31.57 -0.12 37.42
N LEU A 44 -31.90 -0.90 36.40
CA LEU A 44 -32.49 -0.37 35.18
C LEU A 44 -33.96 0.02 35.42
N VAL A 45 -34.33 1.27 35.11
CA VAL A 45 -35.70 1.78 35.25
C VAL A 45 -36.39 1.91 33.90
N LYS A 46 -35.65 2.35 32.87
CA LYS A 46 -36.13 2.47 31.50
C LYS A 46 -35.01 2.10 30.53
N GLU A 47 -35.30 1.26 29.57
CA GLU A 47 -34.36 0.91 28.50
C GLU A 47 -34.02 2.13 27.63
N GLY A 48 -32.75 2.25 27.26
CA GLY A 48 -32.30 3.20 26.25
C GLY A 48 -32.32 2.59 24.85
N GLU A 49 -32.08 3.44 23.87
CA GLU A 49 -32.02 3.11 22.45
C GLU A 49 -30.57 2.89 21.99
N GLY A 50 -30.41 2.06 20.95
CA GLY A 50 -29.11 1.78 20.36
C GLY A 50 -28.28 0.74 21.12
N TRP A 51 -27.05 0.54 20.65
CA TRP A 51 -26.08 -0.41 21.20
C TRP A 51 -24.82 0.30 21.73
N GLU A 52 -24.70 1.61 21.52
CA GLU A 52 -23.56 2.41 21.93
C GLU A 52 -23.70 2.94 23.36
N ASN A 53 -22.54 3.19 23.98
CA ASN A 53 -22.40 3.79 25.29
C ASN A 53 -21.40 4.95 25.19
N PRO A 54 -21.52 5.98 26.04
CA PRO A 54 -20.57 7.09 26.04
C PRO A 54 -19.16 6.62 26.47
N GLU A 55 -18.14 7.14 25.79
CA GLU A 55 -16.73 6.80 26.06
C GLU A 55 -16.06 7.84 26.99
N SER A 56 -14.91 7.48 27.55
CA SER A 56 -14.08 8.39 28.34
C SER A 56 -13.72 9.64 27.53
N GLY A 57 -14.05 10.82 28.04
CA GLY A 57 -13.86 12.11 27.37
C GLY A 57 -15.10 12.65 26.65
N ASP A 58 -16.16 11.87 26.49
CA ASP A 58 -17.39 12.35 25.86
C ASP A 58 -18.11 13.38 26.73
N GLU A 59 -18.79 14.33 26.08
CA GLU A 59 -19.65 15.29 26.77
C GLU A 59 -21.04 14.68 26.89
N VAL A 60 -21.43 14.30 28.10
CA VAL A 60 -22.71 13.66 28.39
C VAL A 60 -23.70 14.68 28.97
N GLU A 61 -24.96 14.53 28.60
CA GLU A 61 -26.09 15.33 29.07
C GLU A 61 -27.07 14.42 29.82
N VAL A 62 -27.28 14.73 31.11
CA VAL A 62 -28.12 13.90 31.99
C VAL A 62 -29.16 14.70 32.75
N HIS A 63 -30.30 14.07 33.01
CA HIS A 63 -31.16 14.46 34.11
C HIS A 63 -30.92 13.57 35.32
N TYR A 64 -30.97 14.13 36.53
CA TYR A 64 -30.77 13.34 37.73
C TYR A 64 -31.54 13.86 38.95
N THR A 65 -31.70 12.96 39.92
CA THR A 65 -32.13 13.26 41.29
C THR A 65 -31.29 12.44 42.26
N GLY A 66 -30.58 13.12 43.17
CA GLY A 66 -29.76 12.53 44.22
C GLY A 66 -30.46 12.53 45.58
N THR A 67 -30.53 11.35 46.20
CA THR A 67 -31.12 11.14 47.53
C THR A 67 -30.18 10.35 48.44
N LEU A 68 -30.27 10.57 49.75
CA LEU A 68 -29.71 9.67 50.74
C LEU A 68 -30.56 8.37 50.80
N LEU A 69 -30.03 7.31 51.42
CA LEU A 69 -30.76 6.04 51.56
C LEU A 69 -32.05 6.14 52.39
N ASP A 70 -32.19 7.17 53.22
CA ASP A 70 -33.42 7.47 53.96
C ASP A 70 -34.48 8.19 53.10
N GLY A 71 -34.17 8.46 51.82
CA GLY A 71 -35.03 9.17 50.88
C GLY A 71 -34.88 10.69 50.87
N THR A 72 -34.02 11.26 51.72
CA THR A 72 -33.77 12.71 51.76
C THR A 72 -33.11 13.16 50.46
N LYS A 73 -33.83 13.94 49.66
CA LYS A 73 -33.31 14.56 48.44
C LYS A 73 -32.35 15.69 48.78
N PHE A 74 -31.14 15.63 48.23
CA PHE A 74 -30.12 16.67 48.42
C PHE A 74 -29.82 17.48 47.15
N ASP A 75 -30.09 16.92 45.96
CA ASP A 75 -29.86 17.62 44.69
C ASP A 75 -30.70 17.03 43.55
N SER A 76 -31.10 17.85 42.58
CA SER A 76 -31.85 17.38 41.39
C SER A 76 -31.80 18.40 40.25
N SER A 77 -31.35 17.96 39.07
CA SER A 77 -31.45 18.79 37.86
C SER A 77 -32.87 18.87 37.31
N ARG A 78 -33.74 17.93 37.68
CA ARG A 78 -35.15 17.92 37.28
C ARG A 78 -35.95 19.02 37.96
N ASP A 79 -35.61 19.36 39.21
CA ASP A 79 -36.25 20.47 39.94
C ASP A 79 -35.87 21.85 39.36
N ILE A 80 -34.65 21.96 38.83
CA ILE A 80 -34.10 23.17 38.20
C ILE A 80 -34.64 23.32 36.76
N GLY A 81 -35.02 22.20 36.12
CA GLY A 81 -35.59 22.16 34.77
C GLY A 81 -34.54 22.24 33.66
N THR A 82 -33.25 22.23 33.99
CA THR A 82 -32.15 22.25 33.01
C THR A 82 -31.29 20.99 33.16
N PRO A 83 -30.99 20.26 32.07
CA PRO A 83 -30.06 19.13 32.10
C PRO A 83 -28.67 19.52 32.62
N PHE A 84 -27.95 18.54 33.16
CA PHE A 84 -26.58 18.70 33.62
C PHE A 84 -25.60 18.11 32.60
N ASN A 85 -24.64 18.94 32.18
CA ASN A 85 -23.65 18.59 31.17
C ASN A 85 -22.26 18.49 31.80
N PHE A 86 -21.55 17.40 31.52
CA PHE A 86 -20.17 17.24 31.98
C PHE A 86 -19.36 16.31 31.06
N THR A 87 -18.04 16.39 31.16
CA THR A 87 -17.11 15.50 30.47
C THR A 87 -16.88 14.22 31.27
N LEU A 88 -17.20 13.08 30.68
CA LEU A 88 -17.11 11.77 31.32
C LEU A 88 -15.65 11.38 31.60
N ASP A 89 -15.39 10.82 32.79
CA ASP A 89 -14.09 10.25 33.20
C ASP A 89 -12.93 11.24 33.27
N ARG A 90 -13.26 12.50 33.60
CA ARG A 90 -12.29 13.60 33.83
C ARG A 90 -12.26 14.07 35.28
N GLY A 91 -12.97 13.40 36.19
CA GLY A 91 -13.05 13.79 37.60
C GLY A 91 -13.89 15.05 37.85
N HIS A 92 -14.77 15.41 36.92
CA HIS A 92 -15.74 16.49 37.11
C HIS A 92 -16.91 16.08 38.02
N VAL A 93 -17.15 14.77 38.15
CA VAL A 93 -18.20 14.17 38.97
C VAL A 93 -17.60 13.09 39.88
N ILE A 94 -18.42 12.54 40.77
CA ILE A 94 -18.02 11.42 41.64
C ILE A 94 -17.69 10.16 40.80
N LYS A 95 -16.76 9.33 41.28
CA LYS A 95 -16.30 8.13 40.54
C LYS A 95 -17.43 7.18 40.17
N GLY A 96 -18.43 7.03 41.04
CA GLY A 96 -19.59 6.18 40.77
C GLY A 96 -20.43 6.65 39.57
N TRP A 97 -20.44 7.95 39.27
CA TRP A 97 -21.07 8.48 38.06
C TRP A 97 -20.24 8.17 36.81
N ASP A 98 -18.93 8.39 36.87
CA ASP A 98 -18.02 8.07 35.77
C ASP A 98 -18.08 6.58 35.39
N GLU A 99 -18.18 5.68 36.37
CA GLU A 99 -18.35 4.24 36.11
C GLU A 99 -19.77 3.86 35.67
N GLY A 100 -20.80 4.43 36.29
CA GLY A 100 -22.20 4.10 36.03
C GLY A 100 -22.68 4.56 34.65
N ILE A 101 -22.39 5.80 34.27
CA ILE A 101 -22.90 6.42 33.04
C ILE A 101 -22.25 5.81 31.80
N LYS A 102 -21.01 5.31 31.89
CA LYS A 102 -20.37 4.50 30.83
C LYS A 102 -21.15 3.23 30.46
N THR A 103 -22.06 2.78 31.31
CA THR A 103 -22.88 1.58 31.05
C THR A 103 -24.28 1.90 30.52
N MET A 104 -24.63 3.19 30.40
CA MET A 104 -25.96 3.61 30.00
C MET A 104 -26.07 3.80 28.48
N LYS A 105 -27.22 3.43 27.93
CA LYS A 105 -27.61 3.72 26.54
C LYS A 105 -28.32 5.06 26.43
N LYS A 106 -28.42 5.60 25.21
CA LYS A 106 -29.13 6.87 24.97
C LYS A 106 -30.59 6.76 25.39
N GLY A 107 -31.10 7.70 26.17
CA GLY A 107 -32.47 7.70 26.69
C GLY A 107 -32.74 6.71 27.83
N GLU A 108 -31.72 5.97 28.28
CA GLU A 108 -31.83 5.04 29.41
C GLU A 108 -32.05 5.81 30.71
N ASN A 109 -32.92 5.29 31.57
CA ASN A 109 -33.02 5.72 32.96
C ASN A 109 -32.58 4.56 33.89
N ALA A 110 -31.66 4.85 34.79
CA ALA A 110 -31.16 3.91 35.77
C ALA A 110 -30.98 4.56 37.14
N VAL A 111 -31.20 3.76 38.18
CA VAL A 111 -30.94 4.15 39.57
C VAL A 111 -29.62 3.54 40.02
N PHE A 112 -28.68 4.40 40.40
CA PHE A 112 -27.37 4.01 40.91
C PHE A 112 -27.34 4.10 42.43
N THR A 113 -26.94 3.01 43.09
CA THR A 113 -26.59 2.99 44.51
C THR A 113 -25.08 3.03 44.64
N ILE A 114 -24.55 4.16 45.10
CA ILE A 114 -23.12 4.48 45.09
C ILE A 114 -22.58 4.42 46.52
N PRO A 115 -21.62 3.52 46.81
CA PRO A 115 -20.99 3.44 48.12
C PRO A 115 -20.07 4.64 48.36
N PRO A 116 -19.75 4.96 49.63
CA PRO A 116 -19.02 6.18 49.98
C PRO A 116 -17.64 6.28 49.31
N GLU A 117 -16.96 5.16 49.06
CA GLU A 117 -15.64 5.10 48.40
C GLU A 117 -15.67 5.59 46.94
N LEU A 118 -16.84 5.49 46.30
CA LEU A 118 -17.11 5.96 44.94
C LEU A 118 -17.86 7.31 44.92
N ALA A 119 -18.19 7.86 46.09
CA ALA A 119 -18.87 9.13 46.30
C ALA A 119 -17.96 10.15 47.01
N TYR A 120 -18.33 10.59 48.22
CA TYR A 120 -17.62 11.64 48.98
C TYR A 120 -16.77 11.11 50.16
N GLY A 121 -16.71 9.79 50.37
CA GLY A 121 -15.86 9.13 51.37
C GLY A 121 -16.11 9.60 52.81
N GLU A 122 -15.07 9.47 53.65
CA GLU A 122 -15.09 9.84 55.07
C GLU A 122 -15.33 11.33 55.32
N ALA A 123 -15.01 12.19 54.35
CA ALA A 123 -15.22 13.63 54.49
C ALA A 123 -16.68 14.03 54.32
N GLY A 124 -17.46 13.28 53.53
CA GLY A 124 -18.78 13.70 53.09
C GLY A 124 -18.76 15.01 52.29
N SER A 125 -19.89 15.69 52.22
CA SER A 125 -20.03 17.05 51.67
C SER A 125 -20.97 17.87 52.56
N PRO A 126 -20.49 18.38 53.71
CA PRO A 126 -21.33 19.10 54.64
C PRO A 126 -21.91 20.40 54.03
N PRO A 127 -23.14 20.82 54.42
CA PRO A 127 -23.99 20.24 55.45
C PRO A 127 -24.96 19.14 54.95
N THR A 128 -25.00 18.88 53.65
CA THR A 128 -26.05 18.07 53.02
C THR A 128 -25.71 16.58 52.95
N ILE A 129 -24.44 16.23 52.78
CA ILE A 129 -24.00 14.83 52.65
C ILE A 129 -23.11 14.49 53.86
N PRO A 130 -23.54 13.56 54.73
CA PRO A 130 -22.74 13.18 55.89
C PRO A 130 -21.51 12.34 55.51
N PRO A 131 -20.51 12.26 56.41
CA PRO A 131 -19.39 11.31 56.31
C PRO A 131 -19.85 9.87 56.01
N ASN A 132 -19.15 9.17 55.12
CA ASN A 132 -19.38 7.77 54.77
C ASN A 132 -20.82 7.46 54.28
N ALA A 133 -21.50 8.45 53.71
CA ALA A 133 -22.84 8.26 53.16
C ALA A 133 -22.82 7.45 51.85
N SER A 134 -23.67 6.43 51.78
CA SER A 134 -24.07 5.83 50.50
C SER A 134 -25.16 6.69 49.86
N LEU A 135 -25.05 6.91 48.56
CA LEU A 135 -25.94 7.79 47.80
C LEU A 135 -26.79 6.99 46.81
N GLN A 136 -27.99 7.46 46.54
CA GLN A 136 -28.84 6.92 45.49
C GLN A 136 -29.10 8.01 44.44
N PHE A 137 -28.89 7.69 43.18
CA PHE A 137 -29.11 8.61 42.07
C PHE A 137 -30.02 7.99 41.02
N ASP A 138 -31.18 8.58 40.77
CA ASP A 138 -31.96 8.36 39.54
C ASP A 138 -31.35 9.21 38.45
N VAL A 139 -30.80 8.58 37.41
CA VAL A 139 -30.12 9.25 36.30
C VAL A 139 -30.76 8.84 34.98
N GLU A 140 -31.03 9.80 34.12
CA GLU A 140 -31.48 9.61 32.75
C GLU A 140 -30.45 10.21 31.79
N LEU A 141 -29.88 9.37 30.93
CA LEU A 141 -28.91 9.80 29.93
C LEU A 141 -29.66 10.33 28.69
N LEU A 142 -29.69 11.64 28.50
CA LEU A 142 -30.44 12.26 27.40
C LEU A 142 -29.68 12.11 26.08
N SER A 143 -28.42 12.52 26.08
CA SER A 143 -27.56 12.51 24.90
C SER A 143 -26.08 12.54 25.29
N TRP A 144 -25.20 12.30 24.33
CA TRP A 144 -23.79 12.67 24.46
C TRP A 144 -23.26 13.14 23.10
N SER A 145 -22.17 13.90 23.15
CA SER A 145 -21.36 14.23 21.98
C SER A 145 -20.01 13.56 22.13
N SER A 146 -19.63 12.73 21.16
CA SER A 146 -18.33 12.07 21.23
C SER A 146 -17.19 13.05 20.99
N VAL A 147 -16.28 13.15 21.97
CA VAL A 147 -15.12 14.06 21.92
C VAL A 147 -13.85 13.24 21.96
N LYS A 148 -13.24 13.07 20.78
CA LYS A 148 -12.06 12.23 20.62
C LYS A 148 -10.80 13.07 20.56
N ASP A 149 -9.83 12.79 21.43
CA ASP A 149 -8.46 13.27 21.27
C ASP A 149 -7.79 12.44 20.16
N ILE A 150 -7.81 12.97 18.93
CA ILE A 150 -7.37 12.22 17.77
C ILE A 150 -5.85 12.03 17.71
N CYS A 151 -5.09 12.83 18.46
CA CYS A 151 -3.63 12.73 18.54
C CYS A 151 -3.13 12.07 19.83
N LYS A 152 -4.01 11.85 20.82
CA LYS A 152 -3.70 11.27 22.14
C LYS A 152 -2.62 12.03 22.92
N ASP A 153 -2.46 13.31 22.61
CA ASP A 153 -1.49 14.22 23.23
C ASP A 153 -2.17 15.46 23.85
N GLY A 154 -3.51 15.47 23.88
CA GLY A 154 -4.33 16.57 24.34
C GLY A 154 -4.25 17.82 23.46
N GLY A 155 -3.72 17.71 22.24
CA GLY A 155 -3.51 18.84 21.33
C GLY A 155 -4.65 19.05 20.32
N LEU A 156 -5.41 18.01 20.00
CA LEU A 156 -6.46 18.09 18.98
C LEU A 156 -7.66 17.24 19.36
N PHE A 157 -8.73 17.91 19.78
CA PHE A 157 -9.99 17.28 20.13
C PHE A 157 -10.99 17.42 18.98
N LYS A 158 -11.65 16.32 18.63
CA LYS A 158 -12.70 16.25 17.61
C LYS A 158 -14.02 15.93 18.29
N LYS A 159 -14.91 16.92 18.38
CA LYS A 159 -16.30 16.75 18.81
C LYS A 159 -17.17 16.45 17.60
N ILE A 160 -17.81 15.29 17.56
CA ILE A 160 -18.71 14.90 16.47
C ILE A 160 -20.06 15.61 16.65
N LEU A 161 -20.48 16.40 15.66
CA LEU A 161 -21.77 17.11 15.64
C LEU A 161 -22.80 16.38 14.79
N THR A 162 -22.34 15.75 13.71
CA THR A 162 -23.17 14.91 12.84
C THR A 162 -22.31 13.76 12.36
N GLU A 163 -22.80 12.54 12.55
CA GLU A 163 -22.11 11.34 12.10
C GLU A 163 -22.09 11.25 10.57
N GLY A 164 -20.97 10.77 10.03
CA GLY A 164 -20.86 10.50 8.61
C GLY A 164 -21.33 9.09 8.25
N GLU A 165 -21.56 8.89 6.96
CA GLU A 165 -21.95 7.63 6.35
C GLU A 165 -20.73 6.72 6.12
N ASN A 166 -20.98 5.41 6.08
CA ASN A 166 -20.00 4.36 5.80
C ASN A 166 -18.87 4.25 6.85
N TRP A 167 -17.95 3.31 6.63
CA TRP A 167 -16.86 2.97 7.55
C TRP A 167 -15.49 3.44 7.05
N GLU A 168 -15.42 3.96 5.82
CA GLU A 168 -14.17 4.37 5.20
C GLU A 168 -13.80 5.81 5.56
N ASN A 169 -12.50 6.05 5.70
CA ASN A 169 -11.93 7.38 5.93
C ASN A 169 -10.90 7.70 4.85
N PRO A 170 -10.71 8.99 4.51
CA PRO A 170 -9.63 9.44 3.63
C PRO A 170 -8.24 9.03 4.10
N LYS A 171 -7.38 8.71 3.14
CA LYS A 171 -5.95 8.41 3.32
C LYS A 171 -5.09 9.57 2.82
N ASP A 172 -3.80 9.53 3.15
CA ASP A 172 -2.81 10.52 2.73
C ASP A 172 -2.84 10.95 1.25
N PRO A 173 -2.93 10.04 0.27
CA PRO A 173 -2.95 10.43 -1.13
C PRO A 173 -4.30 11.02 -1.59
N ASP A 174 -5.38 10.81 -0.83
CA ASP A 174 -6.74 11.15 -1.26
C ASP A 174 -6.94 12.68 -1.33
N GLU A 175 -7.80 13.09 -2.25
CA GLU A 175 -8.21 14.48 -2.40
C GLU A 175 -9.57 14.68 -1.76
N VAL A 176 -9.61 15.38 -0.63
CA VAL A 176 -10.81 15.64 0.15
C VAL A 176 -11.47 16.93 -0.29
N LEU A 177 -12.81 16.96 -0.24
CA LEU A 177 -13.65 18.12 -0.42
C LEU A 177 -14.29 18.47 0.93
N VAL A 178 -13.97 19.64 1.47
CA VAL A 178 -14.42 20.06 2.80
C VAL A 178 -15.06 21.43 2.82
N ASN A 179 -15.96 21.66 3.78
CA ASN A 179 -16.32 22.99 4.24
C ASN A 179 -15.68 23.21 5.60
N TYR A 180 -15.13 24.40 5.86
CA TYR A 180 -14.67 24.72 7.20
C TYR A 180 -14.83 26.19 7.56
N GLU A 181 -14.96 26.45 8.86
CA GLU A 181 -14.97 27.77 9.47
C GLU A 181 -14.11 27.72 10.74
N ALA A 182 -13.01 28.45 10.74
CA ALA A 182 -12.06 28.54 11.84
C ALA A 182 -12.27 29.83 12.63
N LYS A 183 -12.40 29.71 13.95
CA LYS A 183 -12.61 30.81 14.90
C LYS A 183 -11.55 30.79 16.00
N LEU A 184 -11.25 31.96 16.54
CA LEU A 184 -10.55 32.10 17.83
C LEU A 184 -11.50 31.81 19.00
N GLU A 185 -10.96 31.65 20.20
CA GLU A 185 -11.75 31.45 21.43
C GLU A 185 -12.71 32.61 21.74
N ASP A 186 -12.40 33.82 21.27
CA ASP A 186 -13.27 35.01 21.38
C ASP A 186 -14.40 35.06 20.34
N GLY A 187 -14.49 34.04 19.46
CA GLY A 187 -15.48 33.94 18.39
C GLY A 187 -15.08 34.59 17.06
N THR A 188 -13.94 35.27 16.98
CA THR A 188 -13.45 35.91 15.75
C THR A 188 -13.19 34.87 14.67
N VAL A 189 -13.87 34.99 13.53
CA VAL A 189 -13.64 34.13 12.35
C VAL A 189 -12.33 34.52 11.68
N VAL A 190 -11.39 33.58 11.60
CA VAL A 190 -10.06 33.79 11.00
C VAL A 190 -9.92 33.16 9.61
N ALA A 191 -10.72 32.16 9.28
CA ALA A 191 -10.80 31.61 7.93
C ALA A 191 -12.12 30.88 7.72
N LYS A 192 -12.60 30.90 6.48
CA LYS A 192 -13.77 30.13 6.05
C LYS A 192 -13.61 29.73 4.60
N ALA A 193 -13.99 28.51 4.27
CA ALA A 193 -14.11 28.07 2.88
C ALA A 193 -15.25 27.06 2.72
N ASP A 194 -16.00 27.22 1.64
CA ASP A 194 -17.04 26.29 1.21
C ASP A 194 -16.55 25.56 -0.06
N GLY A 195 -16.55 24.23 -0.04
CA GLY A 195 -16.16 23.39 -1.17
C GLY A 195 -14.66 23.38 -1.47
N LYS A 196 -13.81 23.40 -0.44
CA LYS A 196 -12.35 23.40 -0.64
C LYS A 196 -11.82 22.00 -0.91
N GLU A 197 -11.12 21.84 -2.03
CA GLU A 197 -10.36 20.62 -2.35
C GLU A 197 -8.89 20.73 -1.92
N PHE A 198 -8.35 19.69 -1.29
CA PHE A 198 -6.90 19.54 -1.03
C PHE A 198 -6.50 18.07 -0.87
N THR A 199 -5.23 17.75 -1.12
CA THR A 199 -4.67 16.43 -0.87
C THR A 199 -4.31 16.27 0.60
N VAL A 200 -4.77 15.20 1.25
CA VAL A 200 -4.64 15.00 2.70
C VAL A 200 -3.19 15.13 3.20
N LYS A 201 -2.22 14.54 2.50
CA LYS A 201 -0.79 14.61 2.87
C LYS A 201 -0.20 16.02 2.83
N ASP A 202 -0.68 16.85 1.90
CA ASP A 202 -0.19 18.21 1.70
C ASP A 202 -0.83 19.15 2.74
N GLY A 203 -2.03 18.79 3.20
CA GLY A 203 -2.81 19.54 4.17
C GLY A 203 -3.33 20.87 3.63
N TYR A 204 -4.10 21.56 4.46
CA TYR A 204 -4.63 22.87 4.14
C TYR A 204 -4.90 23.68 5.41
N PHE A 205 -4.68 25.00 5.34
CA PHE A 205 -4.86 25.96 6.43
C PHE A 205 -3.95 25.72 7.66
N CYS A 206 -4.14 24.62 8.39
CA CYS A 206 -3.29 24.19 9.51
C CYS A 206 -3.19 22.65 9.60
N PRO A 207 -2.20 22.10 10.33
CA PRO A 207 -2.01 20.66 10.48
C PRO A 207 -3.23 19.88 11.01
N ALA A 208 -4.10 20.54 11.78
CA ALA A 208 -5.29 19.92 12.34
C ALA A 208 -6.28 19.41 11.29
N LEU A 209 -6.47 20.12 10.18
CA LEU A 209 -7.45 19.71 9.16
C LEU A 209 -7.07 18.37 8.55
N ALA A 210 -5.82 18.20 8.12
CA ALA A 210 -5.31 16.96 7.54
C ALA A 210 -5.40 15.78 8.51
N LYS A 211 -5.16 16.02 9.81
CA LYS A 211 -5.29 15.00 10.86
C LYS A 211 -6.75 14.63 11.14
N ALA A 212 -7.64 15.62 11.17
CA ALA A 212 -9.05 15.43 11.42
C ALA A 212 -9.71 14.62 10.31
N VAL A 213 -9.53 15.00 9.04
CA VAL A 213 -10.19 14.34 7.90
C VAL A 213 -9.87 12.85 7.79
N LYS A 214 -8.67 12.41 8.20
CA LYS A 214 -8.29 10.97 8.25
C LYS A 214 -9.12 10.15 9.25
N THR A 215 -9.78 10.82 10.18
CA THR A 215 -10.65 10.20 11.19
C THR A 215 -12.12 10.46 10.93
N MET A 216 -12.45 11.18 9.86
CA MET A 216 -13.81 11.57 9.52
C MET A 216 -14.38 10.67 8.43
N LYS A 217 -15.67 10.40 8.55
CA LYS A 217 -16.49 9.70 7.56
C LYS A 217 -17.11 10.69 6.57
N LYS A 218 -17.61 10.17 5.45
CA LYS A 218 -18.28 10.99 4.42
C LYS A 218 -19.53 11.64 5.01
N GLY A 219 -19.66 12.96 4.86
CA GLY A 219 -20.75 13.75 5.43
C GLY A 219 -20.59 14.10 6.92
N GLU A 220 -19.52 13.63 7.58
CA GLU A 220 -19.31 13.91 9.01
C GLU A 220 -19.07 15.41 9.24
N LYS A 221 -19.76 15.96 10.26
CA LYS A 221 -19.56 17.34 10.73
C LYS A 221 -18.99 17.32 12.13
N VAL A 222 -17.91 18.06 12.33
CA VAL A 222 -17.19 18.09 13.61
C VAL A 222 -16.86 19.52 14.02
N LEU A 223 -16.72 19.71 15.33
CA LEU A 223 -16.08 20.87 15.92
C LEU A 223 -14.72 20.43 16.46
N LEU A 224 -13.66 21.03 15.94
CA LEU A 224 -12.28 20.77 16.38
C LEU A 224 -11.86 21.82 17.40
N THR A 225 -11.34 21.38 18.54
CA THR A 225 -10.59 22.24 19.46
C THR A 225 -9.11 21.99 19.22
N VAL A 226 -8.43 22.97 18.63
CA VAL A 226 -7.08 22.86 18.10
C VAL A 226 -6.11 23.67 18.95
N LYS A 227 -5.24 23.00 19.70
CA LYS A 227 -4.16 23.67 20.44
C LYS A 227 -3.09 24.22 19.49
N PRO A 228 -2.26 25.17 19.93
CA PRO A 228 -1.29 25.86 19.08
C PRO A 228 -0.39 24.94 18.24
N GLN A 229 0.04 23.79 18.78
CA GLN A 229 0.89 22.82 18.10
C GLN A 229 0.29 22.23 16.80
N TYR A 230 -1.04 22.21 16.67
CA TYR A 230 -1.76 21.77 15.47
C TYR A 230 -2.45 22.92 14.71
N GLY A 231 -2.34 24.14 15.24
CA GLY A 231 -2.72 25.39 14.60
C GLY A 231 -1.50 26.06 13.97
N PHE A 232 -1.12 27.23 14.51
CA PHE A 232 -0.02 28.07 14.01
C PHE A 232 1.14 28.27 15.00
N GLY A 233 1.11 27.56 16.13
CA GLY A 233 2.17 27.53 17.14
C GLY A 233 2.55 28.90 17.70
N GLU A 234 3.81 29.02 18.14
CA GLU A 234 4.37 30.24 18.74
C GLU A 234 4.45 31.41 17.76
N LYS A 235 4.45 31.15 16.46
CA LYS A 235 4.55 32.22 15.45
C LYS A 235 3.19 32.86 15.15
N GLY A 236 2.09 32.15 15.40
CA GLY A 236 0.78 32.55 14.92
C GLY A 236 0.77 32.65 13.38
N LYS A 237 -0.20 33.39 12.85
CA LYS A 237 -0.34 33.65 11.42
C LYS A 237 -0.75 35.10 11.18
N PRO A 238 -0.04 35.87 10.36
CA PRO A 238 -0.48 37.21 9.98
C PRO A 238 -1.74 37.13 9.09
N ALA A 239 -2.52 38.21 9.04
CA ALA A 239 -3.63 38.31 8.10
C ALA A 239 -3.12 38.24 6.66
N ALA A 240 -3.79 37.46 5.82
CA ALA A 240 -3.41 37.24 4.44
C ALA A 240 -4.66 37.06 3.55
N GLY A 241 -4.87 38.01 2.62
CA GLY A 241 -6.04 37.98 1.74
C GLY A 241 -7.35 38.02 2.53
N ALA A 242 -8.18 37.00 2.35
CA ALA A 242 -9.47 36.85 3.05
C ALA A 242 -9.34 36.19 4.44
N GLU A 243 -8.14 35.76 4.83
CA GLU A 243 -7.90 35.10 6.11
C GLU A 243 -7.40 36.12 7.15
N GLY A 244 -8.03 36.11 8.33
CA GLY A 244 -7.66 36.92 9.48
C GLY A 244 -6.35 36.50 10.13
N ALA A 245 -5.84 37.35 11.01
CA ALA A 245 -4.65 37.06 11.80
C ALA A 245 -4.99 36.09 12.94
N VAL A 246 -4.08 35.15 13.18
CA VAL A 246 -4.11 34.25 14.34
C VAL A 246 -2.98 34.63 15.29
N PRO A 247 -3.27 34.99 16.54
CA PRO A 247 -2.23 35.32 17.52
C PRO A 247 -1.26 34.15 17.78
N PRO A 248 -0.01 34.44 18.14
CA PRO A 248 0.91 33.48 18.75
C PRO A 248 0.24 32.65 19.85
N ASN A 249 0.43 31.33 19.82
CA ASN A 249 -0.09 30.41 20.83
C ASN A 249 -1.63 30.43 21.00
N ALA A 250 -2.37 30.86 19.98
CA ALA A 250 -3.83 30.79 20.02
C ALA A 250 -4.36 29.36 19.81
N THR A 251 -5.38 29.00 20.58
CA THR A 251 -6.25 27.85 20.31
C THR A 251 -7.29 28.24 19.25
N LEU A 252 -7.64 27.31 18.38
CA LEU A 252 -8.69 27.50 17.37
C LEU A 252 -9.88 26.57 17.63
N GLN A 253 -11.07 27.08 17.34
CA GLN A 253 -12.28 26.29 17.18
C GLN A 253 -12.62 26.20 15.69
N ILE A 254 -12.58 25.00 15.12
CA ILE A 254 -12.80 24.80 13.69
C ILE A 254 -14.02 23.93 13.47
N SER A 255 -15.09 24.49 12.93
CA SER A 255 -16.19 23.70 12.36
C SER A 255 -15.72 23.14 11.03
N LEU A 256 -15.77 21.81 10.87
CA LEU A 256 -15.29 21.11 9.68
C LEU A 256 -16.33 20.08 9.23
N GLU A 257 -16.65 20.08 7.93
CA GLU A 257 -17.51 19.11 7.27
C GLU A 257 -16.71 18.41 6.17
N LEU A 258 -16.65 17.09 6.21
CA LEU A 258 -16.07 16.29 5.14
C LEU A 258 -17.17 15.92 4.14
N ILE A 259 -17.29 16.64 3.02
CA ILE A 259 -18.37 16.41 2.04
C ILE A 259 -18.14 15.08 1.31
N SER A 260 -16.96 14.89 0.75
CA SER A 260 -16.57 13.71 -0.02
C SER A 260 -15.06 13.69 -0.23
N TRP A 261 -14.52 12.62 -0.80
CA TRP A 261 -13.16 12.59 -1.30
C TRP A 261 -13.06 11.76 -2.58
N LYS A 262 -11.99 11.99 -3.34
CA LYS A 262 -11.62 11.16 -4.48
C LYS A 262 -10.45 10.30 -4.04
N THR A 263 -10.63 8.98 -4.12
CA THR A 263 -9.61 8.00 -3.74
C THR A 263 -8.44 8.07 -4.71
N VAL A 264 -7.23 8.23 -4.19
CA VAL A 264 -6.00 8.27 -4.99
C VAL A 264 -5.13 7.09 -4.61
N THR A 265 -4.84 6.24 -5.59
CA THR A 265 -4.00 5.05 -5.45
C THR A 265 -2.66 5.30 -6.13
N GLU A 266 -1.57 5.13 -5.38
CA GLU A 266 -0.22 5.01 -5.94
C GLU A 266 -0.08 3.59 -6.52
N VAL A 267 -0.09 3.47 -7.84
CA VAL A 267 -0.12 2.18 -8.57
C VAL A 267 1.25 1.51 -8.56
N THR A 268 2.32 2.29 -8.56
CA THR A 268 3.71 1.81 -8.49
C THR A 268 4.36 2.24 -7.17
N ASP A 269 5.28 1.41 -6.67
CA ASP A 269 6.00 1.66 -5.40
C ASP A 269 6.81 2.98 -5.42
N ASP A 270 7.28 3.38 -6.60
CA ASP A 270 8.00 4.64 -6.81
C ASP A 270 7.08 5.85 -7.01
N LYS A 271 5.75 5.66 -6.90
CA LYS A 271 4.72 6.69 -6.97
C LYS A 271 4.66 7.45 -8.31
N LYS A 272 5.25 6.88 -9.35
CA LYS A 272 5.29 7.48 -10.70
C LYS A 272 4.05 7.20 -11.55
N VAL A 273 3.23 6.25 -11.12
CA VAL A 273 1.90 6.01 -11.68
C VAL A 273 0.88 6.22 -10.58
N ILE A 274 0.05 7.24 -10.76
CA ILE A 274 -0.98 7.62 -9.78
C ILE A 274 -2.34 7.48 -10.44
N LYS A 275 -3.27 6.79 -9.78
CA LYS A 275 -4.65 6.61 -10.21
C LYS A 275 -5.59 7.35 -9.26
N LYS A 276 -6.36 8.30 -9.76
CA LYS A 276 -7.40 9.02 -9.03
C LYS A 276 -8.76 8.54 -9.49
N ILE A 277 -9.54 7.95 -8.60
CA ILE A 277 -10.88 7.43 -8.91
C ILE A 277 -11.85 8.61 -9.02
N LEU A 278 -12.50 8.74 -10.17
CA LEU A 278 -13.54 9.74 -10.45
C LEU A 278 -14.94 9.16 -10.25
N LYS A 279 -15.12 7.87 -10.56
CA LYS A 279 -16.33 7.09 -10.30
C LYS A 279 -15.93 5.71 -9.82
N GLU A 280 -16.46 5.30 -8.68
CA GLU A 280 -16.26 3.95 -8.14
C GLU A 280 -16.83 2.90 -9.09
N GLY A 281 -16.08 1.80 -9.24
CA GLY A 281 -16.54 0.63 -9.97
C GLY A 281 -17.28 -0.36 -9.07
N GLU A 282 -17.98 -1.29 -9.71
CA GLU A 282 -18.79 -2.32 -9.08
C GLU A 282 -17.99 -3.63 -8.92
N GLY A 283 -18.35 -4.38 -7.88
CA GLY A 283 -17.74 -5.68 -7.57
C GLY A 283 -16.36 -5.59 -6.90
N HIS A 284 -15.83 -6.76 -6.56
CA HIS A 284 -14.53 -6.91 -5.90
C HIS A 284 -13.43 -7.38 -6.85
N GLU A 285 -13.81 -7.88 -8.04
CA GLU A 285 -12.85 -8.42 -9.00
C GLU A 285 -12.10 -7.33 -9.74
N ARG A 286 -10.88 -7.68 -10.14
CA ARG A 286 -9.99 -6.83 -10.95
C ARG A 286 -9.32 -7.68 -12.03
N PRO A 287 -8.87 -7.09 -13.15
CA PRO A 287 -8.08 -7.79 -14.15
C PRO A 287 -6.77 -8.35 -13.55
N ASN A 288 -6.43 -9.59 -13.90
CA ASN A 288 -5.13 -10.22 -13.64
C ASN A 288 -4.22 -10.21 -14.88
N GLU A 289 -2.94 -10.61 -14.73
CA GLU A 289 -1.99 -10.74 -15.86
C GLU A 289 -2.61 -11.57 -16.99
N GLY A 290 -2.72 -10.98 -18.19
CA GLY A 290 -3.32 -11.63 -19.35
C GLY A 290 -4.84 -11.43 -19.48
N SER A 291 -5.50 -10.71 -18.58
CA SER A 291 -6.90 -10.37 -18.77
C SER A 291 -7.11 -9.61 -20.07
N ILE A 292 -8.22 -9.89 -20.74
CA ILE A 292 -8.69 -9.08 -21.86
C ILE A 292 -9.59 -7.99 -21.29
N VAL A 293 -9.20 -6.73 -21.48
CA VAL A 293 -9.92 -5.57 -20.93
C VAL A 293 -10.55 -4.78 -22.07
N GLU A 294 -11.71 -4.21 -21.81
CA GLU A 294 -12.44 -3.31 -22.71
C GLU A 294 -12.63 -1.98 -22.01
N VAL A 295 -12.01 -0.94 -22.56
CA VAL A 295 -11.95 0.38 -21.93
C VAL A 295 -12.33 1.48 -22.92
N LYS A 296 -12.83 2.60 -22.38
CA LYS A 296 -12.80 3.88 -23.09
C LYS A 296 -11.64 4.69 -22.55
N LEU A 297 -10.89 5.35 -23.43
CA LEU A 297 -9.70 6.07 -23.01
C LEU A 297 -9.53 7.42 -23.72
N ILE A 298 -9.06 8.40 -22.96
CA ILE A 298 -8.64 9.71 -23.45
C ILE A 298 -7.25 10.00 -22.89
N GLY A 299 -6.25 10.12 -23.76
CA GLY A 299 -4.90 10.53 -23.41
C GLY A 299 -4.68 12.03 -23.63
N LYS A 300 -4.20 12.73 -22.62
CA LYS A 300 -3.96 14.18 -22.61
C LYS A 300 -2.54 14.51 -22.16
N LEU A 301 -1.94 15.53 -22.77
CA LEU A 301 -0.72 16.17 -22.28
C LEU A 301 -1.03 17.10 -21.10
N GLN A 302 0.01 17.58 -20.42
CA GLN A 302 -0.12 18.49 -19.27
C GLN A 302 -0.82 19.81 -19.60
N ASP A 303 -0.70 20.28 -20.84
CA ASP A 303 -1.39 21.48 -21.36
C ASP A 303 -2.87 21.23 -21.72
N GLY A 304 -3.36 20.00 -21.53
CA GLY A 304 -4.72 19.57 -21.89
C GLY A 304 -4.87 19.05 -23.32
N THR A 305 -3.83 19.10 -24.15
CA THR A 305 -3.88 18.63 -25.55
C THR A 305 -4.17 17.13 -25.59
N HIS A 306 -5.26 16.75 -26.27
CA HIS A 306 -5.62 15.34 -26.46
C HIS A 306 -4.73 14.72 -27.54
N PHE A 307 -3.97 13.68 -27.18
CA PHE A 307 -3.14 12.94 -28.13
C PHE A 307 -3.77 11.60 -28.55
N LEU A 308 -4.71 11.08 -27.76
CA LEU A 308 -5.38 9.80 -28.00
C LEU A 308 -6.83 9.84 -27.52
N LYS A 309 -7.75 9.28 -28.31
CA LYS A 309 -9.13 8.96 -27.91
C LYS A 309 -9.50 7.62 -28.52
N LYS A 310 -10.05 6.70 -27.72
CA LYS A 310 -10.54 5.40 -28.21
C LYS A 310 -11.81 4.99 -27.47
N GLY A 311 -12.76 4.42 -28.21
CA GLY A 311 -14.00 3.87 -27.68
C GLY A 311 -14.93 4.93 -27.08
N GLN A 312 -14.82 6.18 -27.53
CA GLN A 312 -15.55 7.33 -26.97
C GLN A 312 -16.71 7.77 -27.87
N ALA A 313 -16.64 7.49 -29.18
CA ALA A 313 -17.72 7.85 -30.09
C ALA A 313 -18.88 6.84 -30.04
N GLU A 314 -20.10 7.34 -30.19
CA GLU A 314 -21.30 6.51 -30.22
C GLU A 314 -21.27 5.59 -31.45
N GLY A 315 -21.28 4.26 -31.21
CA GLY A 315 -21.11 3.25 -32.25
C GLY A 315 -19.67 2.86 -32.57
N GLU A 316 -18.67 3.44 -31.89
CA GLU A 316 -17.27 3.00 -31.98
C GLU A 316 -17.04 1.72 -31.15
N GLU A 317 -16.20 0.81 -31.66
CA GLU A 317 -15.77 -0.35 -30.88
C GLU A 317 -14.95 0.07 -29.67
N LEU A 318 -15.19 -0.59 -28.53
CA LEU A 318 -14.41 -0.36 -27.31
C LEU A 318 -12.94 -0.74 -27.54
N PHE A 319 -12.04 0.00 -26.91
CA PHE A 319 -10.63 -0.33 -27.02
C PHE A 319 -10.32 -1.58 -26.21
N LYS A 320 -9.94 -2.64 -26.92
CA LYS A 320 -9.66 -3.95 -26.36
C LYS A 320 -8.18 -4.26 -26.39
N PHE A 321 -7.62 -4.60 -25.23
CA PHE A 321 -6.23 -5.07 -25.15
C PHE A 321 -6.06 -6.16 -24.10
N LYS A 322 -4.96 -6.91 -24.20
CA LYS A 322 -4.57 -7.94 -23.23
C LYS A 322 -3.55 -7.35 -22.25
N THR A 323 -3.84 -7.40 -20.96
CA THR A 323 -2.95 -6.91 -19.89
C THR A 323 -1.67 -7.74 -19.80
N ASP A 324 -0.56 -7.14 -19.37
CA ASP A 324 0.78 -7.72 -19.35
C ASP A 324 1.23 -8.27 -20.73
N GLU A 325 0.71 -7.67 -21.81
CA GLU A 325 1.10 -7.98 -23.17
C GLU A 325 1.72 -6.79 -23.91
N GLU A 326 2.13 -5.73 -23.21
CA GLU A 326 2.81 -4.54 -23.79
C GLU A 326 2.10 -3.96 -25.02
N GLN A 327 0.77 -4.09 -25.06
CA GLN A 327 -0.09 -3.54 -26.11
C GLN A 327 -0.34 -2.04 -25.88
N VAL A 328 -0.18 -1.59 -24.64
CA VAL A 328 -0.24 -0.20 -24.19
C VAL A 328 1.02 0.18 -23.41
N ILE A 329 1.13 1.45 -23.01
CA ILE A 329 2.20 1.92 -22.13
C ILE A 329 2.13 1.24 -20.75
N ASP A 330 3.29 0.97 -20.12
CA ASP A 330 3.39 0.17 -18.89
C ASP A 330 2.52 0.73 -17.75
N GLY A 331 2.47 2.05 -17.60
CA GLY A 331 1.67 2.71 -16.57
C GLY A 331 0.17 2.55 -16.77
N LEU A 332 -0.31 2.54 -18.02
CA LEU A 332 -1.72 2.30 -18.32
C LEU A 332 -2.07 0.83 -18.04
N ASP A 333 -1.22 -0.09 -18.47
CA ASP A 333 -1.40 -1.54 -18.24
C ASP A 333 -1.51 -1.85 -16.74
N LYS A 334 -0.56 -1.33 -15.95
CA LYS A 334 -0.55 -1.48 -14.49
C LYS A 334 -1.74 -0.84 -13.80
N ALA A 335 -2.12 0.37 -14.21
CA ALA A 335 -3.24 1.06 -13.61
C ALA A 335 -4.56 0.31 -13.86
N VAL A 336 -4.78 -0.17 -15.08
CA VAL A 336 -5.99 -0.90 -15.48
C VAL A 336 -6.17 -2.20 -14.68
N MET A 337 -5.09 -2.90 -14.33
CA MET A 337 -5.14 -4.08 -13.44
C MET A 337 -5.59 -3.75 -12.00
N THR A 338 -5.58 -2.48 -11.60
CA THR A 338 -6.11 -2.05 -10.29
C THR A 338 -7.57 -1.59 -10.35
N MET A 339 -8.17 -1.51 -11.55
CA MET A 339 -9.51 -0.96 -11.76
C MET A 339 -10.59 -2.03 -11.60
N LYS A 340 -11.76 -1.62 -11.08
CA LYS A 340 -12.99 -2.41 -11.05
C LYS A 340 -13.83 -2.19 -12.30
N LYS A 341 -14.77 -3.09 -12.57
CA LYS A 341 -15.74 -2.92 -13.65
C LYS A 341 -16.59 -1.67 -13.41
N GLY A 342 -16.77 -0.82 -14.43
CA GLY A 342 -17.50 0.44 -14.34
C GLY A 342 -16.73 1.60 -13.70
N GLU A 343 -15.50 1.37 -13.23
CA GLU A 343 -14.66 2.41 -12.62
C GLU A 343 -14.23 3.45 -13.68
N VAL A 344 -14.34 4.72 -13.34
CA VAL A 344 -13.76 5.82 -14.12
C VAL A 344 -12.63 6.43 -13.31
N ALA A 345 -11.43 6.50 -13.88
CA ALA A 345 -10.26 7.01 -13.20
C ALA A 345 -9.43 7.95 -14.09
N GLN A 346 -8.80 8.92 -13.43
CA GLN A 346 -7.76 9.76 -14.00
C GLN A 346 -6.39 9.22 -13.58
N LEU A 347 -5.55 8.90 -14.56
CA LEU A 347 -4.19 8.42 -14.38
C LEU A 347 -3.20 9.55 -14.64
N THR A 348 -2.19 9.66 -13.78
CA THR A 348 -0.98 10.47 -14.03
C THR A 348 0.18 9.51 -14.16
N ILE A 349 0.81 9.49 -15.34
CA ILE A 349 1.83 8.51 -15.69
C ILE A 349 3.12 9.25 -16.05
N ALA A 350 4.16 9.07 -15.23
CA ALA A 350 5.47 9.63 -15.48
C ALA A 350 6.13 9.01 -16.73
N PRO A 351 7.13 9.67 -17.34
CA PRO A 351 7.66 9.27 -18.63
C PRO A 351 8.23 7.85 -18.68
N GLU A 352 8.78 7.36 -17.57
CA GLU A 352 9.39 6.03 -17.45
C GLU A 352 8.36 4.89 -17.61
N TYR A 353 7.09 5.19 -17.30
CA TYR A 353 5.96 4.29 -17.45
C TYR A 353 5.08 4.65 -18.67
N ALA A 354 5.43 5.71 -19.39
CA ALA A 354 4.71 6.19 -20.58
C ALA A 354 5.52 5.95 -21.87
N PHE A 355 5.94 7.02 -22.54
CA PHE A 355 6.63 6.97 -23.84
C PHE A 355 8.16 7.12 -23.73
N GLY A 356 8.69 7.33 -22.52
CA GLY A 356 10.12 7.41 -22.26
C GLY A 356 10.80 8.61 -22.93
N SER A 357 12.06 8.42 -23.31
CA SER A 357 12.93 9.46 -23.87
C SER A 357 12.82 9.65 -25.39
N SER A 358 11.80 9.05 -26.01
CA SER A 358 11.57 9.15 -27.45
C SER A 358 10.27 9.88 -27.74
N GLU A 359 10.23 10.62 -28.85
CA GLU A 359 8.97 11.18 -29.33
C GLU A 359 8.00 10.06 -29.71
N SER A 360 6.71 10.28 -29.50
CA SER A 360 5.68 9.33 -29.89
C SER A 360 4.59 10.01 -30.71
N LYS A 361 4.47 9.63 -31.98
CA LYS A 361 3.39 10.08 -32.85
C LYS A 361 2.12 9.30 -32.50
N GLN A 362 1.18 9.98 -31.85
CA GLN A 362 -0.14 9.43 -31.54
C GLN A 362 -1.15 9.93 -32.58
N GLU A 363 -2.37 9.41 -32.51
CA GLU A 363 -3.42 9.65 -33.50
C GLU A 363 -3.79 11.12 -33.64
N LEU A 364 -3.84 11.87 -32.53
CA LEU A 364 -4.29 13.25 -32.51
C LEU A 364 -3.15 14.27 -32.34
N ALA A 365 -2.04 13.87 -31.71
CA ALA A 365 -0.91 14.76 -31.46
C ALA A 365 0.39 13.97 -31.27
N VAL A 366 1.52 14.68 -31.29
CA VAL A 366 2.83 14.11 -30.94
C VAL A 366 3.07 14.29 -29.45
N VAL A 367 3.44 13.21 -28.76
CA VAL A 367 3.89 13.26 -27.37
C VAL A 367 5.40 13.51 -27.35
N PRO A 368 5.87 14.62 -26.76
CA PRO A 368 7.30 14.92 -26.66
C PRO A 368 8.05 13.89 -25.80
N PRO A 369 9.37 13.72 -26.01
CA PRO A 369 10.22 12.94 -25.12
C PRO A 369 10.09 13.38 -23.66
N ASN A 370 10.15 12.43 -22.74
CA ASN A 370 10.13 12.65 -21.29
C ASN A 370 8.87 13.38 -20.79
N SER A 371 7.73 13.22 -21.48
CA SER A 371 6.46 13.83 -21.06
C SER A 371 5.71 12.94 -20.06
N THR A 372 5.27 13.55 -18.96
CA THR A 372 4.21 12.99 -18.10
C THR A 372 2.89 13.10 -18.86
N VAL A 373 2.13 12.00 -18.89
CA VAL A 373 0.86 11.93 -19.62
C VAL A 373 -0.29 11.65 -18.67
N TYR A 374 -1.46 12.17 -19.02
CA TYR A 374 -2.68 12.01 -18.27
C TYR A 374 -3.65 11.14 -19.06
N TYR A 375 -4.24 10.15 -18.41
CA TYR A 375 -5.27 9.33 -19.03
C TYR A 375 -6.57 9.43 -18.26
N GLU A 376 -7.67 9.55 -18.95
CA GLU A 376 -9.00 9.33 -18.41
C GLU A 376 -9.47 7.98 -18.95
N VAL A 377 -9.72 7.03 -18.04
CA VAL A 377 -10.02 5.64 -18.39
C VAL A 377 -11.33 5.23 -17.75
N GLU A 378 -12.24 4.71 -18.56
CA GLU A 378 -13.45 4.01 -18.11
C GLU A 378 -13.26 2.52 -18.34
N MET A 379 -13.23 1.74 -17.26
CA MET A 379 -13.22 0.28 -17.34
C MET A 379 -14.65 -0.20 -17.63
N VAL A 380 -14.93 -0.60 -18.86
CA VAL A 380 -16.28 -1.05 -19.24
C VAL A 380 -16.48 -2.51 -18.85
N SER A 381 -15.54 -3.37 -19.24
CA SER A 381 -15.60 -4.81 -18.95
C SER A 381 -14.20 -5.42 -18.97
N PHE A 382 -14.05 -6.59 -18.35
CA PHE A 382 -12.86 -7.40 -18.50
C PHE A 382 -13.18 -8.90 -18.37
N ILE A 383 -12.33 -9.71 -18.99
CA ILE A 383 -12.35 -11.17 -18.89
C ILE A 383 -11.00 -11.57 -18.30
N ARG A 384 -11.01 -12.13 -17.09
CA ARG A 384 -9.79 -12.61 -16.42
C ARG A 384 -9.14 -13.72 -17.21
N ASP A 385 -7.81 -13.72 -17.29
CA ASP A 385 -7.09 -14.87 -17.83
C ASP A 385 -7.13 -16.02 -16.83
N LYS A 386 -7.02 -17.24 -17.34
CA LYS A 386 -6.86 -18.41 -16.47
C LYS A 386 -5.50 -18.33 -15.78
N GLU A 387 -5.52 -18.39 -14.46
CA GLU A 387 -4.30 -18.35 -13.67
C GLU A 387 -3.45 -19.59 -13.94
N SER A 388 -2.12 -19.45 -13.85
CA SER A 388 -1.19 -20.48 -14.32
C SER A 388 -1.35 -21.83 -13.61
N TRP A 389 -1.89 -21.87 -12.39
CA TRP A 389 -2.23 -23.13 -11.70
C TRP A 389 -3.52 -23.79 -12.17
N ASN A 390 -4.45 -23.04 -12.76
CA ASN A 390 -5.70 -23.57 -13.33
C ASN A 390 -5.50 -24.18 -14.73
N LEU A 391 -4.33 -23.95 -15.35
CA LEU A 391 -3.97 -24.57 -16.62
C LEU A 391 -3.48 -26.00 -16.38
N ASN A 392 -3.98 -26.92 -17.19
CA ASN A 392 -3.43 -28.28 -17.23
C ASN A 392 -2.02 -28.29 -17.85
N THR A 393 -1.31 -29.41 -17.75
CA THR A 393 0.08 -29.55 -18.23
C THR A 393 0.21 -29.27 -19.72
N ALA A 394 -0.73 -29.73 -20.55
CA ALA A 394 -0.75 -29.51 -21.99
C ALA A 394 -0.99 -28.03 -22.34
N GLU A 395 -1.95 -27.37 -21.69
CA GLU A 395 -2.25 -25.95 -21.88
C GLU A 395 -1.05 -25.07 -21.49
N LYS A 396 -0.30 -25.44 -20.44
CA LYS A 396 0.94 -24.74 -20.05
C LYS A 396 2.01 -24.82 -21.13
N ILE A 397 2.21 -26.00 -21.71
CA ILE A 397 3.19 -26.25 -22.78
C ILE A 397 2.79 -25.47 -24.04
N GLU A 398 1.51 -25.49 -24.41
CA GLU A 398 0.98 -24.76 -25.55
C GLU A 398 1.12 -23.23 -25.36
N ALA A 399 0.74 -22.72 -24.19
CA ALA A 399 0.88 -21.30 -23.85
C ALA A 399 2.35 -20.85 -23.90
N ALA A 400 3.27 -21.65 -23.36
CA ALA A 400 4.71 -21.39 -23.46
C ALA A 400 5.20 -21.39 -24.91
N GLY A 401 4.74 -22.35 -25.72
CA GLY A 401 5.04 -22.42 -27.15
C GLY A 401 4.60 -21.16 -27.89
N LYS A 402 3.36 -20.70 -27.65
CA LYS A 402 2.82 -19.46 -28.22
C LYS A 402 3.65 -18.24 -27.83
N LYS A 403 4.00 -18.10 -26.55
CA LYS A 403 4.85 -16.99 -26.06
C LYS A 403 6.24 -17.00 -26.67
N LYS A 404 6.83 -18.17 -26.87
CA LYS A 404 8.11 -18.33 -27.59
C LYS A 404 8.00 -17.82 -29.03
N GLU A 405 6.95 -18.16 -29.76
CA GLU A 405 6.76 -17.68 -31.13
C GLU A 405 6.52 -16.17 -31.21
N GLU A 406 5.75 -15.59 -30.28
CA GLU A 406 5.61 -14.13 -30.15
C GLU A 406 6.99 -13.46 -29.91
N GLY A 407 7.82 -14.05 -29.05
CA GLY A 407 9.19 -13.62 -28.83
C GLY A 407 10.05 -13.69 -30.09
N ASN A 408 9.90 -14.74 -30.91
CA ASN A 408 10.61 -14.89 -32.17
C ASN A 408 10.24 -13.79 -33.17
N VAL A 409 8.95 -13.44 -33.27
CA VAL A 409 8.47 -12.35 -34.13
C VAL A 409 9.09 -11.01 -33.70
N LEU A 410 9.09 -10.72 -32.39
CA LEU A 410 9.67 -9.50 -31.85
C LEU A 410 11.20 -9.44 -32.02
N PHE A 411 11.88 -10.58 -31.90
CA PHE A 411 13.31 -10.69 -32.13
C PHE A 411 13.67 -10.34 -33.58
N LYS A 412 12.91 -10.88 -34.54
CA LYS A 412 13.07 -10.55 -35.97
C LYS A 412 12.80 -9.08 -36.26
N ALA A 413 11.87 -8.48 -35.53
CA ALA A 413 11.57 -7.04 -35.60
C ALA A 413 12.61 -6.15 -34.88
N GLY A 414 13.69 -6.71 -34.33
CA GLY A 414 14.73 -5.96 -33.61
C GLY A 414 14.33 -5.46 -32.21
N LYS A 415 13.15 -5.84 -31.71
CA LYS A 415 12.61 -5.41 -30.41
C LYS A 415 13.10 -6.34 -29.29
N TYR A 416 14.41 -6.36 -29.03
CA TYR A 416 15.06 -7.35 -28.16
C TYR A 416 14.57 -7.34 -26.71
N VAL A 417 14.28 -6.16 -26.14
CA VAL A 417 13.74 -6.05 -24.76
C VAL A 417 12.37 -6.74 -24.65
N ARG A 418 11.48 -6.48 -25.61
CA ARG A 418 10.14 -7.08 -25.64
C ARG A 418 10.21 -8.58 -25.91
N ALA A 419 11.08 -9.00 -26.82
CA ALA A 419 11.32 -10.41 -27.10
C ALA A 419 11.83 -11.16 -25.85
N SER A 420 12.78 -10.56 -25.11
CA SER A 420 13.32 -11.09 -23.86
C SER A 420 12.22 -11.40 -22.84
N LYS A 421 11.32 -10.45 -22.59
CA LYS A 421 10.17 -10.64 -21.69
C LYS A 421 9.23 -11.77 -22.12
N ARG A 422 8.97 -11.94 -23.42
CA ARG A 422 8.13 -13.05 -23.93
C ARG A 422 8.76 -14.41 -23.64
N TYR A 423 10.07 -14.56 -23.82
CA TYR A 423 10.74 -15.81 -23.49
C TYR A 423 10.75 -16.08 -21.98
N GLU A 424 10.91 -15.04 -21.14
CA GLU A 424 10.81 -15.16 -19.68
C GLU A 424 9.41 -15.62 -19.25
N LYS A 425 8.36 -15.02 -19.83
CA LYS A 425 6.96 -15.43 -19.60
C LYS A 425 6.71 -16.86 -20.07
N ALA A 426 7.27 -17.26 -21.21
CA ALA A 426 7.19 -18.65 -21.70
C ALA A 426 7.79 -19.65 -20.71
N VAL A 427 8.97 -19.35 -20.14
CA VAL A 427 9.62 -20.22 -19.14
C VAL A 427 8.82 -20.26 -17.82
N LYS A 428 8.22 -19.13 -17.41
CA LYS A 428 7.38 -19.05 -16.19
C LYS A 428 6.22 -20.07 -16.21
N TYR A 429 5.59 -20.30 -17.37
CA TYR A 429 4.50 -21.29 -17.50
C TYR A 429 4.92 -22.74 -17.26
N ILE A 430 6.19 -23.08 -17.54
CA ILE A 430 6.68 -24.46 -17.55
C ILE A 430 7.77 -24.71 -16.50
N ASN A 431 8.05 -23.75 -15.62
CA ASN A 431 9.16 -23.84 -14.67
C ASN A 431 8.94 -25.00 -13.67
N TYR A 432 7.74 -25.10 -13.11
CA TYR A 432 7.34 -26.14 -12.17
C TYR A 432 6.75 -27.34 -12.92
N ASP A 433 7.57 -28.37 -13.14
CA ASP A 433 7.23 -29.57 -13.93
C ASP A 433 7.03 -30.83 -13.07
N THR A 434 6.78 -30.68 -11.76
CA THR A 434 6.62 -31.81 -10.83
C THR A 434 5.47 -32.73 -11.22
N SER A 435 4.38 -32.18 -11.76
CA SER A 435 3.18 -32.91 -12.20
C SER A 435 3.23 -33.39 -13.65
N PHE A 436 4.32 -33.16 -14.38
CA PHE A 436 4.40 -33.46 -15.81
C PHE A 436 4.76 -34.93 -16.05
N SER A 437 4.16 -35.52 -17.09
CA SER A 437 4.54 -36.85 -17.59
C SER A 437 5.98 -36.84 -18.14
N VAL A 438 6.53 -38.02 -18.43
CA VAL A 438 7.89 -38.15 -18.98
C VAL A 438 8.00 -37.46 -20.34
N GLU A 439 6.98 -37.62 -21.19
CA GLU A 439 6.88 -37.00 -22.51
C GLU A 439 6.72 -35.48 -22.40
N GLU A 440 5.88 -35.01 -21.49
CA GLU A 440 5.67 -33.58 -21.24
C GLU A 440 6.92 -32.91 -20.66
N LYS A 441 7.65 -33.60 -19.77
CA LYS A 441 8.97 -33.13 -19.27
C LYS A 441 9.97 -32.98 -20.40
N LYS A 442 9.97 -33.89 -21.38
CA LYS A 442 10.84 -33.79 -22.56
C LYS A 442 10.46 -32.56 -23.42
N GLN A 443 9.17 -32.33 -23.65
CA GLN A 443 8.69 -31.15 -24.38
C GLN A 443 8.99 -29.84 -23.63
N SER A 444 8.72 -29.79 -22.33
CA SER A 444 9.03 -28.67 -21.44
C SER A 444 10.52 -28.36 -21.43
N LYS A 445 11.39 -29.39 -21.30
CA LYS A 445 12.84 -29.23 -21.36
C LYS A 445 13.28 -28.60 -22.69
N ALA A 446 12.78 -29.10 -23.82
CA ALA A 446 13.10 -28.56 -25.14
C ALA A 446 12.66 -27.08 -25.28
N LEU A 447 11.48 -26.73 -24.75
CA LEU A 447 10.99 -25.35 -24.73
C LEU A 447 11.84 -24.46 -23.80
N LYS A 448 12.18 -24.92 -22.59
CA LYS A 448 13.07 -24.20 -21.64
C LYS A 448 14.40 -23.88 -22.30
N VAL A 449 15.02 -24.86 -22.96
CA VAL A 449 16.28 -24.68 -23.69
C VAL A 449 16.12 -23.65 -24.80
N ALA A 450 15.10 -23.78 -25.66
CA ALA A 450 14.88 -22.85 -26.76
C ALA A 450 14.63 -21.41 -26.29
N CYS A 451 13.77 -21.21 -25.29
CA CYS A 451 13.46 -19.91 -24.73
C CYS A 451 14.68 -19.27 -24.07
N ASN A 452 15.44 -20.00 -23.24
CA ASN A 452 16.62 -19.47 -22.57
C ASN A 452 17.74 -19.13 -23.59
N LEU A 453 17.95 -19.97 -24.60
CA LEU A 453 18.87 -19.66 -25.69
C LEU A 453 18.47 -18.39 -26.43
N ASN A 454 17.21 -18.28 -26.85
CA ASN A 454 16.73 -17.10 -27.57
C ASN A 454 16.79 -15.84 -26.70
N ASN A 455 16.47 -15.96 -25.40
CA ASN A 455 16.62 -14.87 -24.44
C ASN A 455 18.10 -14.46 -24.27
N ALA A 456 19.03 -15.41 -24.17
CA ALA A 456 20.45 -15.11 -24.13
C ALA A 456 20.92 -14.34 -25.38
N ALA A 457 20.39 -14.69 -26.57
CA ALA A 457 20.65 -13.92 -27.78
C ALA A 457 20.10 -12.49 -27.70
N CYS A 458 18.92 -12.27 -27.10
CA CYS A 458 18.41 -10.93 -26.81
C CYS A 458 19.36 -10.16 -25.89
N LYS A 459 19.78 -10.75 -24.77
CA LYS A 459 20.66 -10.11 -23.78
C LYS A 459 22.03 -9.75 -24.38
N LEU A 460 22.60 -10.61 -25.22
CA LEU A 460 23.82 -10.28 -25.99
C LEU A 460 23.63 -9.07 -26.90
N LYS A 461 22.50 -8.95 -27.61
CA LYS A 461 22.18 -7.77 -28.44
C LYS A 461 21.98 -6.51 -27.61
N LEU A 462 21.47 -6.64 -26.39
CA LEU A 462 21.29 -5.56 -25.42
C LEU A 462 22.57 -5.22 -24.64
N LYS A 463 23.68 -5.95 -24.87
CA LYS A 463 24.94 -5.84 -24.13
C LYS A 463 24.82 -6.14 -22.63
N ASP A 464 23.78 -6.88 -22.23
CA ASP A 464 23.63 -7.40 -20.89
C ASP A 464 24.32 -8.77 -20.81
N TYR A 465 25.65 -8.73 -20.75
CA TYR A 465 26.48 -9.93 -20.83
C TYR A 465 26.35 -10.83 -19.59
N LYS A 466 26.12 -10.25 -18.40
CA LYS A 466 25.94 -11.02 -17.17
C LYS A 466 24.67 -11.87 -17.23
N GLU A 467 23.56 -11.31 -17.69
CA GLU A 467 22.33 -12.08 -17.77
C GLU A 467 22.36 -13.10 -18.93
N ALA A 468 23.04 -12.78 -20.04
CA ALA A 468 23.30 -13.74 -21.11
C ALA A 468 24.09 -14.97 -20.62
N GLU A 469 25.10 -14.75 -19.78
CA GLU A 469 25.93 -15.79 -19.17
C GLU A 469 25.09 -16.73 -18.29
N LYS A 470 24.31 -16.19 -17.35
CA LYS A 470 23.39 -16.97 -16.51
C LYS A 470 22.40 -17.80 -17.32
N LEU A 471 21.79 -17.21 -18.36
CA LEU A 471 20.82 -17.92 -19.20
C LEU A 471 21.47 -19.08 -19.97
N CYS A 472 22.70 -18.91 -20.46
CA CYS A 472 23.43 -19.99 -21.12
C CYS A 472 23.85 -21.08 -20.14
N THR A 473 24.25 -20.71 -18.91
CA THR A 473 24.58 -21.68 -17.86
C THR A 473 23.35 -22.54 -17.51
N LYS A 474 22.17 -21.95 -17.36
CA LYS A 474 20.90 -22.69 -17.17
C LYS A 474 20.62 -23.68 -18.32
N VAL A 475 20.96 -23.33 -19.55
CA VAL A 475 20.82 -24.25 -20.70
C VAL A 475 21.81 -25.40 -20.59
N LEU A 476 23.05 -25.14 -20.18
CA LEU A 476 24.11 -26.16 -20.07
C LEU A 476 23.90 -27.12 -18.89
N GLU A 477 23.21 -26.67 -17.84
CA GLU A 477 22.74 -27.55 -16.75
C GLU A 477 21.71 -28.57 -17.26
N LEU A 478 20.88 -28.18 -18.24
CA LEU A 478 19.91 -29.07 -18.88
C LEU A 478 20.53 -29.91 -20.00
N GLU A 479 21.40 -29.31 -20.80
CA GLU A 479 22.05 -29.87 -21.99
C GLU A 479 23.53 -29.45 -22.04
N SER A 480 24.39 -30.23 -21.38
CA SER A 480 25.82 -29.91 -21.22
C SER A 480 26.63 -29.90 -22.53
N SER A 481 26.07 -30.46 -23.60
CA SER A 481 26.63 -30.51 -24.97
C SER A 481 25.98 -29.50 -25.93
N ASN A 482 25.22 -28.53 -25.45
CA ASN A 482 24.58 -27.54 -26.31
C ASN A 482 25.60 -26.52 -26.86
N VAL A 483 26.01 -26.72 -28.12
CA VAL A 483 27.02 -25.89 -28.82
C VAL A 483 26.63 -24.41 -28.86
N LYS A 484 25.34 -24.09 -29.06
CA LYS A 484 24.86 -22.69 -29.10
C LYS A 484 24.98 -22.00 -27.75
N ALA A 485 24.73 -22.72 -26.66
CA ALA A 485 24.88 -22.18 -25.31
C ALA A 485 26.34 -21.92 -24.98
N LEU A 486 27.24 -22.88 -25.26
CA LEU A 486 28.69 -22.71 -25.09
C LEU A 486 29.21 -21.50 -25.89
N TYR A 487 28.83 -21.41 -27.16
CA TYR A 487 29.23 -20.32 -28.03
C TYR A 487 28.76 -18.95 -27.51
N ARG A 488 27.47 -18.83 -27.14
CA ARG A 488 26.90 -17.57 -26.64
C ARG A 488 27.44 -17.18 -25.26
N ARG A 489 27.71 -18.15 -24.39
CA ARG A 489 28.33 -17.91 -23.08
C ARG A 489 29.78 -17.44 -23.23
N ALA A 490 30.54 -18.03 -24.14
CA ALA A 490 31.87 -17.55 -24.47
C ALA A 490 31.86 -16.11 -25.01
N GLN A 491 30.89 -15.75 -25.85
CA GLN A 491 30.72 -14.35 -26.29
C GLN A 491 30.46 -13.41 -25.11
N ALA A 492 29.63 -13.82 -24.14
CA ALA A 492 29.42 -13.04 -22.93
C ALA A 492 30.71 -12.89 -22.11
N TYR A 493 31.44 -13.99 -21.85
CA TYR A 493 32.72 -13.96 -21.14
C TYR A 493 33.79 -13.08 -21.82
N ILE A 494 33.87 -13.11 -23.16
CA ILE A 494 34.75 -12.24 -23.95
C ILE A 494 34.47 -10.75 -23.70
N HIS A 495 33.21 -10.38 -23.44
CA HIS A 495 32.82 -9.02 -23.13
C HIS A 495 32.94 -8.66 -21.65
N LEU A 496 32.82 -9.65 -20.75
CA LEU A 496 33.07 -9.51 -19.31
C LEU A 496 34.57 -9.54 -18.95
N ALA A 497 35.44 -9.83 -19.93
CA ALA A 497 36.87 -10.02 -19.78
C ALA A 497 37.29 -11.29 -19.01
N ASP A 498 36.39 -12.27 -18.88
CA ASP A 498 36.67 -13.59 -18.31
C ASP A 498 37.25 -14.54 -19.38
N LEU A 499 38.45 -14.20 -19.88
CA LEU A 499 39.00 -14.81 -21.10
C LEU A 499 39.28 -16.32 -20.96
N ASP A 500 39.68 -16.78 -19.78
CA ASP A 500 39.96 -18.21 -19.54
C ASP A 500 38.69 -19.07 -19.64
N LEU A 501 37.59 -18.58 -19.08
CA LEU A 501 36.27 -19.23 -19.18
C LEU A 501 35.75 -19.22 -20.62
N ALA A 502 35.98 -18.11 -21.35
CA ALA A 502 35.66 -18.06 -22.77
C ALA A 502 36.45 -19.06 -23.60
N GLU A 503 37.76 -19.26 -23.30
CA GLU A 503 38.58 -20.24 -24.01
C GLU A 503 38.10 -21.67 -23.73
N PHE A 504 37.74 -21.96 -22.49
CA PHE A 504 37.18 -23.25 -22.10
C PHE A 504 35.91 -23.57 -22.90
N ASP A 505 34.94 -22.65 -22.92
CA ASP A 505 33.67 -22.86 -23.61
C ASP A 505 33.83 -22.97 -25.13
N ILE A 506 34.70 -22.16 -25.75
CA ILE A 506 34.97 -22.24 -27.19
C ILE A 506 35.65 -23.55 -27.57
N LYS A 507 36.63 -24.02 -26.79
CA LYS A 507 37.28 -25.31 -27.04
C LYS A 507 36.28 -26.45 -26.95
N LYS A 508 35.47 -26.47 -25.89
CA LYS A 508 34.41 -27.46 -25.71
C LYS A 508 33.38 -27.41 -26.86
N ALA A 509 33.07 -26.22 -27.37
CA ALA A 509 32.18 -26.07 -28.51
C ALA A 509 32.81 -26.59 -29.82
N LEU A 510 34.11 -26.37 -30.04
CA LEU A 510 34.87 -26.91 -31.19
C LEU A 510 35.09 -28.43 -31.10
N GLU A 511 35.18 -29.01 -29.90
CA GLU A 511 35.22 -30.46 -29.72
C GLU A 511 33.91 -31.12 -30.17
N LEU A 512 32.78 -30.44 -29.94
CA LEU A 512 31.45 -30.92 -30.31
C LEU A 512 31.09 -30.65 -31.78
N ASP A 513 31.53 -29.52 -32.34
CA ASP A 513 31.31 -29.13 -33.73
C ASP A 513 32.60 -28.55 -34.35
N PRO A 514 33.52 -29.41 -34.82
CA PRO A 514 34.84 -28.99 -35.31
C PRO A 514 34.79 -28.16 -36.58
N ASP A 515 33.71 -28.23 -37.37
CA ASP A 515 33.60 -27.54 -38.67
C ASP A 515 32.89 -26.19 -38.58
N ASN A 516 32.46 -25.80 -37.38
CA ASN A 516 31.77 -24.55 -37.16
C ASN A 516 32.66 -23.33 -37.44
N ARG A 517 32.39 -22.64 -38.55
CA ARG A 517 33.14 -21.46 -38.98
C ARG A 517 33.01 -20.30 -38.00
N GLU A 518 31.83 -20.09 -37.41
CA GLU A 518 31.57 -18.97 -36.49
C GLU A 518 32.40 -19.11 -35.21
N ILE A 519 32.45 -20.33 -34.66
CA ILE A 519 33.24 -20.62 -33.44
C ILE A 519 34.74 -20.48 -33.72
N LYS A 520 35.23 -20.94 -34.89
CA LYS A 520 36.64 -20.75 -35.30
C LYS A 520 37.02 -19.26 -35.42
N MET A 521 36.13 -18.43 -35.97
CA MET A 521 36.35 -16.99 -36.06
C MET A 521 36.39 -16.35 -34.67
N GLU A 522 35.44 -16.70 -33.80
CA GLU A 522 35.38 -16.20 -32.42
C GLU A 522 36.62 -16.63 -31.60
N TYR A 523 37.11 -17.87 -31.80
CA TYR A 523 38.33 -18.34 -31.16
C TYR A 523 39.56 -17.49 -31.57
N LYS A 524 39.63 -17.09 -32.84
CA LYS A 524 40.68 -16.20 -33.31
C LYS A 524 40.59 -14.82 -32.64
N VAL A 525 39.39 -14.26 -32.54
CA VAL A 525 39.13 -12.99 -31.84
C VAL A 525 39.52 -13.08 -30.36
N LEU A 526 39.17 -14.18 -29.70
CA LEU A 526 39.56 -14.45 -28.31
C LEU A 526 41.08 -14.49 -28.15
N LYS A 527 41.81 -15.18 -29.03
CA LYS A 527 43.27 -15.26 -28.99
C LYS A 527 43.93 -13.89 -29.18
N GLU A 528 43.39 -13.06 -30.06
CA GLU A 528 43.85 -11.68 -30.23
C GLU A 528 43.63 -10.85 -28.97
N LYS A 529 42.45 -10.95 -28.34
CA LYS A 529 42.13 -10.29 -27.06
C LYS A 529 43.03 -10.75 -25.91
N MET A 530 43.29 -12.05 -25.78
CA MET A 530 44.20 -12.59 -24.77
C MET A 530 45.62 -12.04 -24.94
N LYS A 531 46.10 -11.96 -26.18
CA LYS A 531 47.42 -11.36 -26.48
C LYS A 531 47.47 -9.89 -26.10
N GLU A 532 46.41 -9.14 -26.37
CA GLU A 532 46.30 -7.74 -25.98
C GLU A 532 46.27 -7.57 -24.46
N TYR A 533 45.47 -8.40 -23.76
CA TYR A 533 45.35 -8.40 -22.31
C TYR A 533 46.70 -8.70 -21.64
N ASN A 534 47.37 -9.77 -22.04
CA ASN A 534 48.69 -10.14 -21.51
C ASN A 534 49.74 -9.06 -21.78
N LYS A 535 49.67 -8.39 -22.95
CA LYS A 535 50.57 -7.26 -23.26
C LYS A 535 50.29 -6.05 -22.36
N LYS A 536 49.03 -5.79 -22.00
CA LYS A 536 48.66 -4.72 -21.06
C LYS A 536 49.08 -5.06 -19.64
N GLU A 537 48.86 -6.28 -19.16
CA GLU A 537 49.34 -6.75 -17.87
C GLU A 537 50.87 -6.67 -17.77
N ALA A 538 51.60 -7.19 -18.76
CA ALA A 538 53.07 -7.14 -18.75
C ALA A 538 53.59 -5.70 -18.68
N LYS A 539 52.94 -4.75 -19.38
CA LYS A 539 53.26 -3.32 -19.27
C LYS A 539 52.89 -2.74 -17.90
N PHE A 540 51.74 -3.12 -17.36
CA PHE A 540 51.27 -2.65 -16.06
C PHE A 540 52.20 -3.11 -14.93
N TYR A 541 52.49 -4.41 -14.84
CA TYR A 541 53.46 -4.96 -13.89
C TYR A 541 54.86 -4.40 -14.12
N GLY A 542 55.32 -4.30 -15.37
CA GLY A 542 56.61 -3.68 -15.68
C GLY A 542 56.74 -2.25 -15.15
N ASN A 543 55.69 -1.43 -15.32
CA ASN A 543 55.64 -0.07 -14.78
C ASN A 543 55.53 -0.05 -13.24
N MET A 544 54.79 -0.98 -12.65
CA MET A 544 54.64 -1.10 -11.20
C MET A 544 55.96 -1.51 -10.53
N PHE A 545 56.67 -2.50 -11.06
CA PHE A 545 58.02 -2.89 -10.61
C PHE A 545 59.04 -1.76 -10.77
N ALA A 546 59.01 -1.03 -11.89
CA ALA A 546 59.88 0.13 -12.09
C ALA A 546 59.61 1.27 -11.10
N LYS A 547 58.36 1.40 -10.62
CA LYS A 547 57.96 2.39 -9.61
C LYS A 547 58.34 1.92 -8.19
N MET A 548 58.19 0.63 -7.88
CA MET A 548 58.59 0.03 -6.60
C MET A 548 60.10 0.12 -6.39
N ASN A 549 60.90 -0.16 -7.43
CA ASN A 549 62.36 0.00 -7.39
C ASN A 549 62.82 1.46 -7.24
N LYS A 550 61.95 2.45 -7.45
CA LYS A 550 62.22 3.87 -7.19
C LYS A 550 61.79 4.32 -5.78
N VAL A 551 61.01 3.52 -5.06
CA VAL A 551 60.49 3.85 -3.72
C VAL A 551 61.41 3.34 -2.59
N ASP A 552 62.34 2.42 -2.86
CA ASP A 552 63.37 2.00 -1.89
C ASP A 552 64.81 2.41 -2.28
N PRO A 553 65.23 3.63 -1.90
CA PRO A 553 66.62 3.89 -1.58
C PRO A 553 66.80 4.54 -0.20
N ALA A 554 66.02 4.12 0.81
CA ALA A 554 66.13 4.66 2.17
C ALA A 554 65.99 3.61 3.29
N ASN A 555 66.57 2.42 3.14
CA ASN A 555 67.13 1.69 4.30
C ASN A 555 67.99 0.47 3.91
N LYS A 556 69.25 0.72 3.55
CA LYS A 556 70.31 -0.28 3.73
C LYS A 556 71.59 0.40 4.20
N SER A 557 71.82 0.36 5.52
CA SER A 557 73.15 0.43 6.10
C SER A 557 73.25 -0.50 7.31
N GLY A 558 74.14 -1.49 7.24
CA GLY A 558 74.66 -2.21 8.41
C GLY A 558 74.93 -3.69 8.16
N GLY A 559 76.18 -4.13 8.36
CA GLY A 559 76.73 -5.49 8.10
C GLY A 559 76.08 -6.61 8.93
N LYS A 560 76.44 -7.90 8.80
CA LYS A 560 77.74 -8.57 8.66
C LYS A 560 77.54 -10.01 8.14
N GLU A 561 78.64 -10.65 7.75
CA GLU A 561 78.78 -12.05 7.33
C GLU A 561 78.11 -13.10 8.24
N ALA A 562 77.57 -14.18 7.64
CA ALA A 562 77.61 -15.54 8.15
C ALA A 562 77.46 -16.57 7.00
N ALA A 563 78.17 -17.68 7.14
CA ALA A 563 78.51 -18.72 6.16
C ALA A 563 77.32 -19.61 5.69
N PRO A 564 77.51 -20.50 4.69
CA PRO A 564 76.43 -21.21 4.01
C PRO A 564 75.96 -22.43 4.80
N MET A 565 74.64 -22.60 4.94
CA MET A 565 74.05 -23.87 5.40
C MET A 565 73.22 -24.49 4.29
N GLY A 566 73.48 -25.77 4.06
CA GLY A 566 73.07 -26.53 2.90
C GLY A 566 71.59 -26.93 2.86
N ILE A 567 71.31 -27.56 1.72
CA ILE A 567 70.08 -28.22 1.30
C ILE A 567 69.62 -29.20 2.37
N ASP A 568 68.33 -29.19 2.70
CA ASP A 568 67.63 -30.45 2.95
C ASP A 568 66.25 -30.46 2.27
N SER A 569 65.94 -31.62 1.76
CA SER A 569 64.83 -31.95 0.87
C SER A 569 63.98 -33.02 1.54
N LYS A 570 62.64 -32.84 1.48
CA LYS A 570 61.55 -33.71 1.96
C LYS A 570 61.04 -33.46 3.39
N ALA A 571 59.81 -32.98 3.48
CA ALA A 571 58.67 -33.73 4.02
C ALA A 571 57.39 -33.23 3.37
#